data_AF-A0A938WBD1-F1
#
_entry.id   AF-A0A938WBD1-F1
#
_cell.length_a   1.000
_cell.length_b   1.000
_cell.length_c   1.000
_cell.angle_alpha   90.00
_cell.angle_beta   90.00
_cell.angle_gamma   90.00
#
_symmetry.space_group_name_H-M   'P 1'
#
loop_
_entity.id
_entity.type
_entity.pdbx_description
1 polymer ?
#
loop_
_entity_poly.entity_id
_entity_poly.type
_entity_poly.pdbx_seq_one_letter_code
_entity_poly.pdbx_strand_id
1 'polypeptide(L)'
;MQRTYLPWLGAGLALAGTAGLAIQGGSRAASLFNSLPLDQSRFAVLAQPVGRSDWKLLVLEQIRPEPRCWQERPDGLIDPALNRFDFSGICSRYIDSNGYSLRVGDSDLGSSHRLRLKQEGNRVTLVAFSPSDPTELVVGQGLLPQRDREGFV
;
A
#
# COMPACT_ATOMS: atom_id res chain seq x y z
N MET A 1 38.75 -74.07 24.06
CA MET A 1 38.48 -72.63 23.84
C MET A 1 38.54 -72.36 22.35
N GLN A 2 37.41 -72.07 21.70
CA GLN A 2 37.32 -71.15 20.55
C GLN A 2 35.86 -71.10 20.08
N ARG A 3 35.37 -69.86 19.96
CA ARG A 3 33.96 -69.50 19.78
C ARG A 3 33.54 -69.65 18.32
N THR A 4 32.35 -70.22 18.17
CA THR A 4 31.37 -70.10 17.07
C THR A 4 31.38 -68.75 16.38
N TYR A 5 31.13 -68.70 15.06
CA TYR A 5 30.01 -67.97 14.42
C TYR A 5 29.68 -68.57 13.04
N LEU A 6 28.42 -68.96 12.86
CA LEU A 6 27.81 -69.46 11.62
C LEU A 6 27.45 -68.28 10.70
N PRO A 7 27.35 -68.52 9.37
CA PRO A 7 27.28 -67.49 8.33
C PRO A 7 25.84 -67.04 8.09
N TRP A 8 25.66 -65.76 7.75
CA TRP A 8 24.40 -65.26 7.20
C TRP A 8 24.68 -64.54 5.88
N LEU A 9 24.37 -65.26 4.79
CA LEU A 9 24.10 -64.71 3.48
C LEU A 9 22.80 -63.90 3.56
N GLY A 10 22.89 -62.60 3.31
CA GLY A 10 21.74 -61.72 3.12
C GLY A 10 22.00 -60.82 1.92
N ALA A 11 21.63 -61.30 0.73
CA ALA A 11 21.57 -60.49 -0.48
C ALA A 11 20.44 -59.45 -0.36
N GLY A 12 20.70 -58.21 -0.76
CA GLY A 12 19.69 -57.16 -0.80
C GLY A 12 20.24 -55.80 -1.18
N LEU A 13 20.77 -55.65 -2.40
CA LEU A 13 20.89 -54.33 -3.02
C LEU A 13 19.52 -53.92 -3.54
N ALA A 14 18.87 -52.97 -2.86
CA ALA A 14 17.76 -52.20 -3.42
C ALA A 14 18.15 -50.72 -3.40
N LEU A 15 18.68 -50.24 -4.53
CA LEU A 15 18.84 -48.83 -4.84
C LEU A 15 17.44 -48.22 -5.08
N ALA A 16 16.81 -47.69 -4.04
CA ALA A 16 15.65 -46.82 -4.20
C ALA A 16 16.13 -45.38 -4.38
N GLY A 17 16.45 -45.01 -5.63
CA GLY A 17 16.68 -43.63 -6.02
C GLY A 17 15.38 -42.84 -5.92
N THR A 18 15.19 -42.09 -4.84
CA THR A 18 14.16 -41.05 -4.78
C THR A 18 14.64 -39.87 -5.60
N ALA A 19 14.30 -39.85 -6.88
CA ALA A 19 14.33 -38.64 -7.69
C ALA A 19 13.36 -37.64 -7.04
N GLY A 20 13.90 -36.76 -6.20
CA GLY A 20 13.18 -35.62 -5.68
C GLY A 20 12.77 -34.73 -6.85
N LEU A 21 11.52 -34.87 -7.29
CA LEU A 21 10.85 -33.89 -8.14
C LEU A 21 10.81 -32.59 -7.35
N ALA A 22 11.79 -31.72 -7.58
CA ALA A 22 11.72 -30.34 -7.18
C ALA A 22 10.54 -29.73 -7.95
N ILE A 23 9.38 -29.67 -7.30
CA ILE A 23 8.26 -28.85 -7.74
C ILE A 23 8.75 -27.41 -7.62
N GLN A 24 9.38 -26.92 -8.69
CA GLN A 24 9.63 -25.50 -8.88
C GLN A 24 8.27 -24.85 -9.18
N GLY A 25 7.46 -24.71 -8.13
CA GLY A 25 6.27 -23.88 -8.12
C GLY A 25 6.69 -22.42 -8.12
N GLY A 26 7.35 -21.98 -9.19
CA GLY A 26 7.60 -20.58 -9.45
C GLY A 26 6.25 -19.87 -9.51
N SER A 27 6.01 -18.97 -8.57
CA SER A 27 4.79 -18.22 -8.36
C SER A 27 4.37 -17.46 -9.62
N ARG A 28 3.54 -18.06 -10.48
CA ARG A 28 2.94 -17.38 -11.65
C ARG A 28 1.94 -16.28 -11.30
N ALA A 29 1.83 -15.90 -10.03
CA ALA A 29 0.98 -14.81 -9.56
C ALA A 29 1.70 -13.45 -9.56
N ALA A 30 3.04 -13.40 -9.60
CA ALA A 30 3.77 -12.12 -9.53
C ALA A 30 3.41 -11.16 -10.68
N SER A 31 3.12 -11.70 -11.88
CA SER A 31 2.69 -10.91 -13.04
C SER A 31 1.26 -10.36 -12.94
N LEU A 32 0.41 -10.87 -12.04
CA LEU A 32 -0.98 -10.41 -11.88
C LEU A 32 -1.10 -9.18 -10.97
N PHE A 33 -0.07 -8.90 -10.16
CA PHE A 33 -0.04 -7.79 -9.22
C PHE A 33 1.07 -6.80 -9.56
N ASN A 34 1.24 -6.44 -10.84
CA ASN A 34 2.22 -5.43 -11.22
C ASN A 34 1.67 -4.01 -11.05
N SER A 35 2.53 -3.04 -10.75
CA SER A 35 2.13 -1.63 -10.75
C SER A 35 2.05 -1.13 -12.19
N LEU A 36 0.99 -0.38 -12.49
CA LEU A 36 0.87 0.36 -13.74
C LEU A 36 1.20 1.83 -13.47
N PRO A 37 1.95 2.50 -14.36
CA PRO A 37 2.18 3.92 -14.22
C PRO A 37 0.83 4.65 -14.29
N LEU A 38 0.61 5.55 -13.33
CA LEU A 38 -0.57 6.42 -13.28
C LEU A 38 -0.18 7.83 -13.72
N ASP A 39 -1.03 8.46 -14.52
CA ASP A 39 -0.93 9.90 -14.80
C ASP A 39 -1.25 10.69 -13.53
N GLN A 40 -0.20 11.15 -12.85
CA GLN A 40 -0.31 11.84 -11.58
C GLN A 40 -1.14 13.13 -11.66
N SER A 41 -1.23 13.76 -12.83
CA SER A 41 -1.98 15.01 -13.01
C SER A 41 -3.50 14.83 -12.81
N ARG A 42 -3.97 13.59 -12.89
CA ARG A 42 -5.37 13.21 -12.65
C ARG A 42 -5.68 12.95 -11.19
N PHE A 43 -4.69 12.91 -10.31
CA PHE A 43 -4.90 12.56 -8.91
C PHE A 43 -4.76 13.75 -7.98
N ALA A 44 -5.60 13.80 -6.96
CA ALA A 44 -5.40 14.64 -5.79
C ALA A 44 -5.34 13.76 -4.54
N VAL A 45 -4.23 13.82 -3.81
CA VAL A 45 -4.01 13.11 -2.55
C VAL A 45 -4.17 14.12 -1.42
N LEU A 46 -5.27 14.03 -0.70
CA LEU A 46 -5.78 15.09 0.16
C LEU A 46 -5.88 14.65 1.61
N ALA A 47 -5.56 15.56 2.53
CA ALA A 47 -5.69 15.38 3.97
C ALA A 47 -6.81 16.27 4.54
N GLN A 48 -7.79 15.66 5.21
CA GLN A 48 -8.85 16.38 5.91
C GLN A 48 -8.64 16.32 7.42
N PRO A 49 -8.71 17.45 8.15
CA PRO A 49 -8.66 17.41 9.59
C PRO A 49 -9.96 16.81 10.15
N VAL A 50 -9.82 15.81 11.02
CA VAL A 50 -10.91 15.21 11.80
C VAL A 50 -10.61 15.37 13.29
N GLY A 51 -11.61 15.67 14.12
CA GLY A 51 -11.37 15.92 15.55
C GLY A 51 -10.40 17.09 15.83
N ARG A 52 -9.53 16.94 16.83
CA ARG A 52 -8.53 17.95 17.24
C ARG A 52 -7.15 17.74 16.60
N SER A 53 -6.66 16.51 16.59
CA SER A 53 -5.32 16.14 16.12
C SER A 53 -5.33 15.16 14.95
N ASP A 54 -6.49 14.61 14.63
CA ASP A 54 -6.60 13.50 13.68
C ASP A 54 -6.81 14.01 12.26
N TRP A 55 -6.48 13.14 11.31
CA TRP A 55 -6.48 13.42 9.88
C TRP A 55 -7.02 12.23 9.12
N LYS A 56 -7.78 12.50 8.06
CA LYS A 56 -8.31 11.50 7.14
C LYS A 56 -7.71 11.69 5.76
N LEU A 57 -7.26 10.59 5.16
CA LEU A 57 -6.83 10.57 3.77
C LEU A 57 -8.04 10.48 2.83
N LEU A 58 -8.00 11.26 1.76
CA LEU A 58 -8.90 11.18 0.62
C LEU A 58 -8.05 11.21 -0.64
N VAL A 59 -8.21 10.25 -1.53
CA VAL A 59 -7.62 10.33 -2.86
C VAL A 59 -8.74 10.42 -3.89
N LEU A 60 -8.60 11.39 -4.78
CA LEU A 60 -9.50 11.62 -5.89
C LEU A 60 -8.77 11.35 -7.19
N GLU A 61 -9.49 10.81 -8.16
CA GLU A 61 -9.04 10.70 -9.54
C GLU A 61 -10.03 11.43 -10.44
N GLN A 62 -9.54 12.28 -11.33
CA GLN A 62 -10.29 12.89 -12.42
C GLN A 62 -10.27 11.95 -13.63
N ILE A 63 -11.38 11.28 -13.92
CA ILE A 63 -11.53 10.36 -15.06
C ILE A 63 -11.92 11.13 -16.32
N ARG A 64 -12.89 12.04 -16.21
CA ARG A 64 -13.31 12.95 -17.30
C ARG A 64 -12.89 14.37 -16.98
N PRO A 65 -12.53 15.23 -17.95
CA PRO A 65 -11.98 16.55 -17.66
C PRO A 65 -12.95 17.46 -16.90
N GLU A 66 -14.26 17.31 -17.13
CA GLU A 66 -15.32 18.06 -16.49
C GLU A 66 -16.52 17.17 -16.17
N PRO A 67 -17.29 17.51 -15.11
CA PRO A 67 -16.99 18.52 -14.09
C PRO A 67 -15.75 18.17 -13.24
N ARG A 68 -15.10 19.20 -12.68
CA ARG A 68 -13.90 19.04 -11.86
C ARG A 68 -14.22 18.33 -10.53
N CYS A 69 -13.42 17.34 -10.16
CA CYS A 69 -13.60 16.56 -8.94
C CYS A 69 -13.16 17.30 -7.67
N TRP A 70 -12.32 18.33 -7.80
CA TRP A 70 -11.91 19.23 -6.73
C TRP A 70 -11.58 20.62 -7.31
N GLN A 71 -11.55 21.62 -6.44
CA GLN A 71 -11.16 22.99 -6.75
C GLN A 71 -10.26 23.55 -5.65
N GLU A 72 -9.35 24.44 -6.03
CA GLU A 72 -8.59 25.25 -5.07
C GLU A 72 -9.47 26.36 -4.52
N ARG A 73 -9.39 26.57 -3.20
CA ARG A 73 -10.04 27.66 -2.49
C ARG A 73 -9.10 28.87 -2.43
N PRO A 74 -9.64 30.10 -2.31
CA PRO A 74 -8.82 31.31 -2.17
C PRO A 74 -7.87 31.33 -0.94
N ASP A 75 -8.16 30.53 0.08
CA ASP A 75 -7.34 30.38 1.29
C ASP A 75 -6.24 29.30 1.16
N GLY A 76 -6.08 28.71 -0.04
CA GLY A 76 -5.06 27.70 -0.34
C GLY A 76 -5.46 26.27 0.06
N LEU A 77 -6.69 26.06 0.54
CA LEU A 77 -7.23 24.73 0.80
C LEU A 77 -7.88 24.15 -0.46
N ILE A 78 -8.16 22.84 -0.45
CA ILE A 78 -8.85 22.12 -1.52
C ILE A 78 -10.28 21.79 -1.10
N ASP A 79 -11.22 21.93 -2.04
CA ASP A 79 -12.63 21.57 -1.88
C ASP A 79 -13.02 20.43 -2.86
N PRO A 80 -13.25 19.20 -2.36
CA PRO A 80 -13.81 18.09 -3.14
C PRO A 80 -15.25 18.34 -3.60
N ALA A 81 -15.50 18.20 -4.89
CA ALA A 81 -16.79 18.52 -5.50
C ALA A 81 -17.82 17.38 -5.50
N LEU A 82 -17.52 16.27 -4.83
CA LEU A 82 -18.26 15.01 -4.94
C LEU A 82 -19.71 15.06 -4.39
N ASN A 83 -20.08 16.10 -3.65
CA ASN A 83 -21.44 16.32 -3.16
C ASN A 83 -22.25 17.29 -4.03
N ARG A 84 -21.68 17.83 -5.11
CA ARG A 84 -22.32 18.85 -5.96
C ARG A 84 -22.86 18.30 -7.28
N PHE A 85 -22.47 17.09 -7.66
CA PHE A 85 -22.92 16.41 -8.88
C PHE A 85 -22.81 14.89 -8.74
N ASP A 86 -23.47 14.14 -9.63
CA ASP A 86 -23.26 12.70 -9.76
C ASP A 86 -21.88 12.44 -10.36
N PHE A 87 -20.94 12.03 -9.52
CA PHE A 87 -19.55 11.81 -9.92
C PHE A 87 -19.31 10.47 -10.63
N SER A 88 -20.34 9.65 -10.83
CA SER A 88 -20.22 8.32 -11.44
C SER A 88 -19.59 8.41 -12.83
N GLY A 89 -18.47 7.71 -13.03
CA GLY A 89 -17.71 7.73 -14.28
C GLY A 89 -17.03 9.06 -14.59
N ILE A 90 -17.00 10.01 -13.65
CA ILE A 90 -16.28 11.30 -13.77
C ILE A 90 -15.12 11.34 -12.77
N CYS A 91 -15.37 10.90 -11.55
CA CYS A 91 -14.37 10.85 -10.48
C CYS A 91 -14.29 9.44 -9.90
N SER A 92 -13.09 8.98 -9.56
CA SER A 92 -12.92 7.92 -8.56
C SER A 92 -12.71 8.56 -7.19
N ARG A 93 -13.33 7.99 -6.16
CA ARG A 93 -13.09 8.36 -4.76
C ARG A 93 -12.57 7.16 -4.00
N TYR A 94 -11.45 7.36 -3.31
CA TYR A 94 -10.84 6.36 -2.45
C TYR A 94 -10.61 6.96 -1.06
N ILE A 95 -11.12 6.29 -0.03
CA ILE A 95 -11.22 6.85 1.32
C ILE A 95 -10.29 6.14 2.30
N ASP A 96 -9.76 6.95 3.22
CA ASP A 96 -9.01 6.53 4.40
C ASP A 96 -7.65 5.87 4.10
N SER A 97 -6.70 6.01 5.01
CA SER A 97 -5.35 5.45 4.86
C SER A 97 -5.33 3.93 4.97
N ASN A 98 -6.34 3.33 5.62
CA ASN A 98 -6.49 1.89 5.77
C ASN A 98 -6.72 1.15 4.43
N GLY A 99 -7.17 1.85 3.38
CA GLY A 99 -7.42 1.27 2.06
C GLY A 99 -6.18 1.14 1.17
N TYR A 100 -5.01 1.50 1.68
CA TYR A 100 -3.78 1.61 0.90
C TYR A 100 -2.62 0.83 1.50
N SER A 101 -1.80 0.27 0.62
CA SER A 101 -0.46 -0.23 0.93
C SER A 101 0.57 0.52 0.09
N LEU A 102 1.82 0.51 0.56
CA LEU A 102 2.95 1.05 -0.18
C LEU A 102 3.74 -0.09 -0.82
N ARG A 103 4.21 0.12 -2.05
CA ARG A 103 5.21 -0.72 -2.69
C ARG A 103 6.43 0.10 -3.02
N VAL A 104 7.60 -0.42 -2.68
CA VAL A 104 8.89 0.23 -2.97
C VAL A 104 9.76 -0.76 -3.74
N GLY A 105 10.11 -0.42 -4.98
CA GLY A 105 10.69 -1.39 -5.91
C GLY A 105 9.75 -2.58 -6.11
N ASP A 106 10.27 -3.79 -5.93
CA ASP A 106 9.49 -5.04 -6.03
C ASP A 106 8.93 -5.52 -4.68
N SER A 107 9.08 -4.74 -3.60
CA SER A 107 8.65 -5.10 -2.25
C SER A 107 7.31 -4.49 -1.87
N ASP A 108 6.32 -5.34 -1.60
CA ASP A 108 5.04 -4.92 -1.04
C ASP A 108 5.13 -4.77 0.48
N LEU A 109 4.78 -3.60 0.99
CA LEU A 109 4.87 -3.26 2.41
C LEU A 109 3.51 -3.35 3.12
N GLY A 110 2.44 -3.79 2.46
CA GLY A 110 1.09 -3.83 3.05
C GLY A 110 0.94 -4.69 4.29
N SER A 111 1.82 -5.68 4.50
CA SER A 111 1.82 -6.53 5.69
C SER A 111 2.62 -5.97 6.87
N SER A 112 3.57 -5.06 6.61
CA SER A 112 4.55 -4.58 7.59
C SER A 112 4.39 -3.09 7.93
N HIS A 113 3.82 -2.32 7.01
CA HIS A 113 3.67 -0.87 7.13
C HIS A 113 2.20 -0.46 7.02
N ARG A 114 1.87 0.61 7.72
CA ARG A 114 0.57 1.29 7.63
C ARG A 114 0.79 2.73 7.22
N LEU A 115 -0.22 3.30 6.59
CA LEU A 115 -0.23 4.71 6.23
C LEU A 115 -0.91 5.55 7.31
N ARG A 116 -0.31 6.71 7.62
CA ARG A 116 -0.83 7.67 8.57
C ARG A 116 -0.52 9.09 8.11
N LEU A 117 -1.48 9.98 8.33
CA LEU A 117 -1.26 11.42 8.23
C LEU A 117 -0.85 11.98 9.59
N LYS A 118 0.16 12.84 9.59
CA LYS A 118 0.64 13.55 10.77
C LYS A 118 0.78 15.03 10.47
N GLN A 119 0.53 15.88 11.46
CA GLN A 119 0.76 17.30 11.34
C GLN A 119 2.02 17.69 12.14
N GLU A 120 2.91 18.44 11.49
CA GLU A 120 4.10 19.04 12.09
C GLU A 120 4.12 20.53 11.75
N GLY A 121 3.79 21.37 12.75
CA GLY A 121 3.63 22.81 12.52
C GLY A 121 2.55 23.12 11.48
N ASN A 122 2.95 23.76 10.37
CA ASN A 122 2.11 24.13 9.24
C ASN A 122 2.19 23.13 8.08
N ARG A 123 2.55 21.88 8.34
CA ARG A 123 2.64 20.83 7.33
C ARG A 123 1.85 19.60 7.76
N VAL A 124 1.21 18.96 6.80
CA VAL A 124 0.66 17.61 6.96
C VAL A 124 1.46 16.65 6.08
N THR A 125 1.92 15.55 6.67
CA THR A 125 2.78 14.55 6.02
C THR A 125 2.06 13.21 6.04
N LEU A 126 1.97 12.57 4.87
CA LEU A 126 1.60 11.17 4.73
C LEU A 126 2.84 10.32 4.88
N VAL A 127 2.86 9.46 5.90
CA VAL A 127 3.97 8.55 6.18
C VAL A 127 3.52 7.10 6.12
N ALA A 128 4.41 6.23 5.65
CA ALA A 128 4.35 4.81 5.92
C ALA A 128 5.22 4.50 7.14
N PHE A 129 4.66 3.81 8.13
CA PHE A 129 5.33 3.48 9.38
C PHE A 129 5.09 2.02 9.76
N SER A 130 6.02 1.44 10.53
CA SER A 130 5.89 0.10 11.10
C SER A 130 5.94 0.15 12.63
N PRO A 131 5.14 -0.63 13.37
CA PRO A 131 5.27 -0.69 14.83
C PRO A 131 6.63 -1.24 15.31
N SER A 132 7.30 -2.04 14.48
CA SER A 132 8.60 -2.66 14.81
C SER A 132 9.82 -1.85 14.38
N ASP A 133 9.62 -0.77 13.61
CA ASP A 133 10.69 0.09 13.10
C ASP A 133 10.30 1.56 13.29
N PRO A 134 11.04 2.35 14.08
CA PRO A 134 10.74 3.76 14.29
C PRO A 134 10.97 4.64 13.04
N THR A 135 11.61 4.11 12.00
CA THR A 135 11.87 4.82 10.75
C THR A 135 10.57 5.02 9.98
N GLU A 136 10.26 6.26 9.64
CA GLU A 136 9.09 6.60 8.83
C GLU A 136 9.49 6.93 7.41
N LEU A 137 8.77 6.37 6.45
CA LEU A 137 8.93 6.66 5.03
C LEU A 137 7.95 7.76 4.66
N VAL A 138 8.47 8.93 4.27
CA VAL A 138 7.63 10.03 3.77
C VAL A 138 7.11 9.65 2.38
N VAL A 139 5.79 9.63 2.24
CA VAL A 139 5.08 9.32 0.99
C VAL A 139 4.66 10.60 0.27
N GLY A 140 4.21 11.60 1.04
CA GLY A 140 3.77 12.89 0.50
C GLY A 140 3.58 13.92 1.61
N GLN A 141 3.45 15.18 1.23
CA GLN A 141 3.26 16.29 2.18
C GLN A 141 2.55 17.46 1.52
N GLY A 142 1.82 18.24 2.32
CA GLY A 142 1.13 19.46 1.91
C GLY A 142 1.25 20.56 2.97
N LEU A 143 1.20 21.81 2.53
CA LEU A 143 1.21 22.98 3.42
C LEU A 143 -0.19 23.19 3.99
N LEU A 144 -0.28 23.35 5.31
CA LEU A 144 -1.51 23.63 6.03
C LEU A 144 -1.57 25.14 6.36
N PRO A 145 -2.23 25.96 5.51
CA PRO A 145 -2.38 27.39 5.80
C PRO A 145 -3.26 27.63 7.03
N GLN A 146 -4.33 26.84 7.16
CA GLN A 146 -5.24 26.87 8.29
C GLN A 146 -5.90 25.51 8.47
N ARG A 147 -6.15 25.10 9.71
CA ARG A 147 -6.93 23.89 10.01
C ARG A 147 -8.42 24.17 9.92
N ASP A 148 -9.05 23.73 8.83
CA ASP A 148 -10.49 23.85 8.57
C ASP A 148 -11.10 22.46 8.33
N ARG A 149 -12.18 22.12 9.05
CA ARG A 149 -12.87 20.81 8.94
C ARG A 149 -13.53 20.59 7.59
N GLU A 150 -13.84 21.66 6.87
CA GLU A 150 -14.47 21.63 5.55
C GLU A 150 -13.43 21.75 4.42
N GLY A 151 -12.17 21.99 4.76
CA GLY A 151 -11.07 22.10 3.80
C GLY A 151 -10.15 20.88 3.81
N PHE A 152 -9.46 20.72 2.70
CA PHE A 152 -8.43 19.69 2.51
C PHE A 152 -7.09 20.35 2.18
N VAL A 153 -6.01 19.64 2.45
CA VAL A 153 -4.63 20.00 2.09
C VAL A 153 -4.02 18.95 1.19
#